data_AF-A0A2W5G8I9-F1
#
_entry.id   AF-A0A2W5G8I9-F1
#
_cell.length_a   1.000
_cell.length_b   1.000
_cell.length_c   1.000
_cell.angle_alpha   90.00
_cell.angle_beta   90.00
_cell.angle_gamma   90.00
#
_symmetry.space_group_name_H-M   'P 1'
#
loop_
_entity.id
_entity.type
_entity.pdbx_description
1 polymer ?
#
loop_
_entity_poly.entity_id
_entity_poly.type
_entity_poly.pdbx_seq_one_letter_code
_entity_poly.pdbx_strand_id
1 'polypeptide(L)'
;YEMMNDWVEMDDQTEQTAVYLAEIKQAEYIGDYMEQRIYNRINLSLFEQRINCFKVKDDFDNECLTVAKEAFAIYQIYPNENVFRNAKPNGEASEEDRENIIGMEKYISFYADHKGWLNESLIESVNTEIQEYGQMEEPIIEKMFDGRDITANNLCFENRLFTLLHSLSDILHTF
;
A
#
# COMPACT_ATOMS: atom_id res chain seq x y z
N TYR A 1 -0.21 -9.70 -12.16
CA TYR A 1 0.76 -10.72 -12.55
C TYR A 1 0.22 -11.63 -13.66
N GLU A 2 -1.03 -12.12 -13.57
CA GLU A 2 -1.68 -12.90 -14.64
C GLU A 2 -1.53 -12.29 -16.05
N MET A 3 -1.85 -11.01 -16.22
CA MET A 3 -1.70 -10.30 -17.50
C MET A 3 -0.27 -10.32 -18.06
N MET A 4 0.75 -10.18 -17.19
CA MET A 4 2.15 -10.20 -17.62
C MET A 4 2.63 -11.62 -17.94
N ASN A 5 2.09 -12.62 -17.25
CA ASN A 5 2.33 -14.02 -17.60
C ASN A 5 1.79 -14.31 -19.00
N ASP A 6 0.58 -13.87 -19.30
CA ASP A 6 -0.02 -14.01 -20.63
C ASP A 6 0.83 -13.33 -21.71
N TRP A 7 1.35 -12.13 -21.46
CA TRP A 7 2.24 -11.44 -22.39
C TRP A 7 3.51 -12.25 -22.69
N VAL A 8 4.14 -12.79 -21.65
CA VAL A 8 5.34 -13.63 -21.80
C VAL A 8 5.04 -14.94 -22.54
N GLU A 9 3.86 -15.51 -22.37
CA GLU A 9 3.43 -16.74 -23.07
C GLU A 9 3.05 -16.51 -24.54
N MET A 10 2.56 -15.32 -24.89
CA MET A 10 2.19 -14.94 -26.26
C MET A 10 3.39 -14.53 -27.12
N ASP A 11 4.47 -14.06 -26.50
CA ASP A 11 5.71 -13.67 -27.19
C ASP A 11 6.52 -14.88 -27.69
N ASP A 12 7.37 -14.64 -28.69
CA ASP A 12 8.31 -15.66 -29.18
C ASP A 12 9.24 -16.09 -28.04
N GLN A 13 9.34 -17.41 -27.82
CA GLN A 13 10.22 -17.94 -26.77
C GLN A 13 11.68 -17.56 -27.04
N THR A 14 12.27 -16.85 -26.09
CA THR A 14 13.69 -16.46 -26.08
C THR A 14 14.41 -17.06 -24.87
N GLU A 15 15.73 -16.88 -24.81
CA GLU A 15 16.52 -17.25 -23.62
C GLU A 15 16.07 -16.50 -22.35
N GLN A 16 15.41 -15.35 -22.49
CA GLN A 16 14.93 -14.53 -21.38
C GLN A 16 13.56 -14.96 -20.86
N THR A 17 12.74 -15.66 -21.66
CA THR A 17 11.39 -16.11 -21.28
C THR A 17 11.40 -16.89 -19.97
N ALA A 18 12.40 -17.76 -19.76
CA ALA A 18 12.51 -18.53 -18.52
C ALA A 18 12.80 -17.66 -17.29
N VAL A 19 13.54 -16.56 -17.45
CA VAL A 19 13.85 -15.60 -16.38
C VAL A 19 12.58 -14.83 -16.00
N TYR A 20 11.85 -14.33 -16.99
CA TYR A 20 10.61 -13.56 -16.76
C TYR A 20 9.55 -14.39 -16.05
N LEU A 21 9.33 -15.63 -16.49
CA LEU A 21 8.42 -16.56 -15.82
C LEU A 21 8.87 -16.90 -14.39
N ALA A 22 10.17 -16.94 -14.12
CA ALA A 22 10.69 -17.18 -12.78
C ALA A 22 10.46 -15.96 -11.86
N GLU A 23 10.66 -14.74 -12.36
CA GLU A 23 10.35 -13.50 -11.62
C GLU A 23 8.87 -13.42 -11.25
N ILE A 24 7.96 -13.71 -12.20
CA ILE A 24 6.50 -13.72 -11.94
C ILE A 24 6.15 -14.72 -10.83
N LYS A 25 6.62 -15.98 -10.96
CA LYS A 25 6.34 -17.02 -9.96
C LYS A 25 6.90 -16.68 -8.58
N GLN A 26 8.07 -16.06 -8.54
CA GLN A 26 8.67 -15.61 -7.29
C GLN A 26 7.82 -14.52 -6.64
N ALA A 27 7.35 -13.54 -7.43
CA ALA A 27 6.52 -12.45 -6.93
C ALA A 27 5.16 -12.96 -6.40
N GLU A 28 4.51 -13.88 -7.10
CA GLU A 28 3.28 -14.54 -6.65
C GLU A 28 3.50 -15.29 -5.33
N TYR A 29 4.56 -16.10 -5.26
CA TYR A 29 4.88 -16.84 -4.04
C TYR A 29 5.14 -15.91 -2.85
N ILE A 30 5.88 -14.82 -3.05
CA ILE A 30 6.14 -13.82 -2.00
C ILE A 30 4.83 -13.15 -1.57
N GLY A 31 3.97 -12.77 -2.53
CA GLY A 31 2.66 -12.17 -2.27
C GLY A 31 1.79 -13.08 -1.39
N ASP A 32 1.58 -14.32 -1.82
CA ASP A 32 0.78 -15.32 -1.10
C ASP A 32 1.33 -15.57 0.31
N TYR A 33 2.65 -15.69 0.43
CA TYR A 33 3.31 -15.92 1.71
C TYR A 33 3.12 -14.72 2.64
N MET A 34 3.35 -13.51 2.15
CA MET A 34 3.24 -12.28 2.95
C MET A 34 1.79 -12.01 3.36
N GLU A 35 0.82 -12.22 2.48
CA GLU A 35 -0.60 -12.08 2.80
C GLU A 35 -0.99 -12.98 3.98
N GLN A 36 -0.64 -14.26 3.92
CA GLN A 36 -0.93 -15.21 5.01
C GLN A 36 -0.30 -14.78 6.34
N ARG A 37 0.89 -14.19 6.29
CA ARG A 37 1.62 -13.73 7.47
C ARG A 37 0.99 -12.47 8.06
N ILE A 38 0.55 -11.53 7.22
CA ILE A 38 -0.01 -10.24 7.64
C ILE A 38 -1.46 -10.40 8.10
N TYR A 39 -2.29 -11.15 7.36
CA TYR A 39 -3.72 -11.29 7.60
C TYR A 39 -4.06 -11.97 8.95
N ASN A 40 -3.12 -12.72 9.52
CA ASN A 40 -3.35 -13.44 10.76
C ASN A 40 -3.63 -12.50 11.95
N ARG A 41 -4.89 -12.48 12.42
CA ARG A 41 -5.36 -11.63 13.53
C ARG A 41 -4.62 -11.83 14.85
N ILE A 42 -3.95 -12.98 15.06
CA ILE A 42 -3.09 -13.20 16.22
C ILE A 42 -1.98 -12.13 16.31
N ASN A 43 -1.55 -11.59 15.18
CA ASN A 43 -0.56 -10.51 15.15
C ASN A 43 -1.02 -9.29 15.94
N LEU A 44 -2.32 -8.95 15.91
CA LEU A 44 -2.89 -7.85 16.70
C LEU A 44 -2.91 -8.19 18.19
N SER A 45 -3.34 -9.40 18.55
CA SER A 45 -3.41 -9.84 19.95
C SER A 45 -2.05 -9.92 20.64
N LEU A 46 -1.00 -10.28 19.90
CA LEU A 46 0.37 -10.41 20.42
C LEU A 46 1.23 -9.17 20.15
N PHE A 47 0.70 -8.12 19.52
CA PHE A 47 1.48 -7.00 19.04
C PHE A 47 2.24 -6.33 20.19
N GLU A 48 1.52 -5.95 21.25
CA GLU A 48 2.10 -5.31 22.44
C GLU A 48 3.21 -6.15 23.09
N GLN A 49 2.97 -7.45 23.24
CA GLN A 49 3.96 -8.35 23.79
C GLN A 49 5.22 -8.39 22.92
N ARG A 50 5.06 -8.46 21.60
CA ARG A 50 6.20 -8.53 20.66
C ARG A 50 7.04 -7.26 20.70
N ILE A 51 6.42 -6.07 20.65
CA ILE A 51 7.18 -4.80 20.72
C ILE A 51 7.92 -4.63 22.06
N ASN A 52 7.35 -5.12 23.17
CA ASN A 52 7.94 -4.99 24.49
C ASN A 52 9.06 -6.02 24.74
N CYS A 53 9.00 -7.18 24.09
CA CYS A 53 10.01 -8.24 24.22
C CYS A 53 11.09 -8.20 23.13
N PHE A 54 10.93 -7.38 22.08
CA PHE A 54 11.90 -7.27 21.00
C PHE A 54 13.23 -6.70 21.51
N LYS A 55 14.33 -7.37 21.18
CA LYS A 55 15.68 -7.00 21.59
C LYS A 55 16.45 -6.48 20.39
N VAL A 56 16.63 -5.16 20.37
CA VAL A 56 17.38 -4.45 19.33
C VAL A 56 18.84 -4.88 19.35
N LYS A 57 19.40 -5.22 18.18
CA LYS A 57 20.81 -5.58 18.02
C LYS A 57 21.61 -4.56 17.23
N ASP A 58 20.96 -3.84 16.31
CA ASP A 58 21.56 -2.86 15.43
C ASP A 58 20.59 -1.70 15.14
N ASP A 59 21.03 -0.76 14.30
CA ASP A 59 20.26 0.43 13.94
C ASP A 59 19.01 0.06 13.13
N PHE A 60 19.11 -0.94 12.25
CA PHE A 60 17.98 -1.46 11.47
C PHE A 60 16.87 -2.01 12.38
N ASP A 61 17.23 -2.85 13.35
CA ASP A 61 16.31 -3.36 14.37
C ASP A 61 15.63 -2.22 15.15
N ASN A 62 16.37 -1.14 15.43
CA ASN A 62 15.85 0.01 16.17
C ASN A 62 14.84 0.81 15.33
N GLU A 63 15.11 1.02 14.05
CA GLU A 63 14.20 1.67 13.11
C GLU A 63 12.92 0.84 12.93
N CYS A 64 13.06 -0.47 12.71
CA CYS A 64 11.95 -1.42 12.64
C CYS A 64 11.09 -1.37 13.91
N LEU A 65 11.72 -1.39 15.10
CA LEU A 65 11.00 -1.33 16.37
C LEU A 65 10.27 0.02 16.54
N THR A 66 10.84 1.11 16.06
CA THR A 66 10.24 2.45 16.12
C THR A 66 8.98 2.51 15.28
N VAL A 67 9.04 2.05 14.03
CA VAL A 67 7.88 1.94 13.12
C VAL A 67 6.83 1.01 13.72
N ALA A 68 7.22 -0.16 14.25
CA ALA A 68 6.29 -1.09 14.88
C ALA A 68 5.54 -0.49 16.09
N LYS A 69 6.24 0.29 16.93
CA LYS A 69 5.62 0.99 18.07
C LYS A 69 4.65 2.08 17.63
N GLU A 70 5.00 2.87 16.62
CA GLU A 70 4.11 3.90 16.09
C GLU A 70 2.87 3.29 15.44
N ALA A 71 3.03 2.20 14.67
CA ALA A 71 1.92 1.43 14.11
C ALA A 71 0.97 0.93 15.20
N PHE A 72 1.52 0.39 16.30
CA PHE A 72 0.73 -0.05 17.43
C PHE A 72 0.01 1.12 18.14
N ALA A 73 0.66 2.27 18.30
CA ALA A 73 0.06 3.46 18.87
C ALA A 73 -1.08 4.03 18.02
N ILE A 74 -0.94 3.99 16.67
CA ILE A 74 -2.03 4.33 15.75
C ILE A 74 -3.19 3.35 15.95
N TYR A 75 -2.92 2.04 15.96
CA TYR A 75 -3.95 1.02 16.16
C TYR A 75 -4.70 1.15 17.48
N GLN A 76 -4.03 1.50 18.59
CA GLN A 76 -4.67 1.71 19.88
C GLN A 76 -5.65 2.90 19.88
N ILE A 77 -5.34 3.96 19.14
CA ILE A 77 -6.17 5.17 19.05
C ILE A 77 -7.29 4.97 18.00
N TYR A 78 -7.02 4.20 16.94
CA TYR A 78 -7.86 4.05 15.76
C TYR A 78 -8.08 2.56 15.40
N PRO A 79 -8.67 1.73 16.27
CA PRO A 79 -8.67 0.27 16.11
C PRO A 79 -9.56 -0.26 14.97
N ASN A 80 -10.53 0.54 14.53
CA ASN A 80 -11.50 0.17 13.49
C ASN A 80 -11.39 1.06 12.24
N GLU A 81 -10.37 1.91 12.17
CA GLU A 81 -10.16 2.80 11.03
C GLU A 81 -9.38 2.07 9.93
N ASN A 82 -9.56 2.50 8.68
CA ASN A 82 -8.81 2.02 7.54
C ASN A 82 -8.35 3.21 6.68
N VAL A 83 -7.33 2.98 5.83
CA VAL A 83 -6.71 4.03 5.01
C VAL A 83 -7.70 4.72 4.06
N PHE A 84 -8.82 4.06 3.73
CA PHE A 84 -9.84 4.53 2.80
C PHE A 84 -10.98 5.31 3.46
N ARG A 85 -10.96 5.52 4.78
CA ARG A 85 -12.10 6.10 5.52
C ARG A 85 -12.56 7.48 5.03
N ASN A 86 -11.64 8.27 4.47
CA ASN A 86 -11.89 9.59 3.90
C ASN A 86 -11.46 9.65 2.42
N ALA A 87 -11.37 8.51 1.73
CA ALA A 87 -11.06 8.47 0.31
C ALA A 87 -12.17 9.18 -0.48
N LYS A 88 -11.80 10.23 -1.21
CA LYS A 88 -12.71 10.97 -2.09
C LYS A 88 -11.95 11.46 -3.31
N PRO A 89 -12.61 11.54 -4.48
CA PRO A 89 -12.00 12.15 -5.65
C PRO A 89 -11.69 13.63 -5.41
N ASN A 90 -10.59 14.09 -5.98
CA ASN A 90 -10.26 15.50 -5.97
C ASN A 90 -11.20 16.27 -6.93
N GLY A 91 -12.10 17.08 -6.38
CA GLY A 91 -13.05 17.92 -7.12
C GLY A 91 -14.47 17.34 -7.21
N GLU A 92 -15.31 17.98 -8.02
CA GLU A 92 -16.67 17.49 -8.31
C GLU A 92 -16.59 16.41 -9.39
N ALA A 93 -16.62 15.13 -8.98
CA ALA A 93 -16.81 14.02 -9.91
C ALA A 93 -18.31 13.73 -10.04
N SER A 94 -18.83 13.66 -11.27
CA SER A 94 -20.20 13.21 -11.47
C SER A 94 -20.28 11.69 -11.22
N GLU A 95 -21.49 11.17 -11.00
CA GLU A 95 -21.67 9.72 -10.87
C GLU A 95 -21.21 8.96 -12.12
N GLU A 96 -21.24 9.61 -13.29
CA GLU A 96 -20.78 9.04 -14.57
C GLU A 96 -19.25 8.98 -14.67
N ASP A 97 -18.54 9.80 -13.89
CA ASP A 97 -17.07 9.84 -13.88
C ASP A 97 -16.44 8.85 -12.90
N ARG A 98 -17.23 8.13 -12.09
CA ARG A 98 -16.71 7.20 -11.08
C ARG A 98 -15.82 6.10 -11.65
N GLU A 99 -16.09 5.66 -12.89
CA GLU A 99 -15.25 4.67 -13.58
C GLU A 99 -13.91 5.27 -14.05
N ASN A 100 -13.81 6.60 -14.13
CA ASN A 100 -12.63 7.36 -14.55
C ASN A 100 -11.86 7.96 -13.35
N ILE A 101 -12.06 7.43 -12.15
CA ILE A 101 -11.33 7.84 -10.94
C ILE A 101 -10.39 6.72 -10.50
N ILE A 102 -9.15 7.08 -10.21
CA ILE A 102 -8.20 6.16 -9.60
C ILE A 102 -8.48 6.08 -8.10
N GLY A 103 -9.01 4.94 -7.64
CA GLY A 103 -9.15 4.64 -6.22
C GLY A 103 -7.82 4.49 -5.50
N MET A 104 -7.78 4.79 -4.20
CA MET A 104 -6.54 4.73 -3.43
C MET A 104 -5.91 3.33 -3.40
N GLU A 105 -6.71 2.27 -3.52
CA GLU A 105 -6.25 0.88 -3.59
C GLU A 105 -5.42 0.58 -4.84
N LYS A 106 -5.53 1.39 -5.90
CA LYS A 106 -4.75 1.19 -7.13
C LYS A 106 -3.31 1.70 -7.01
N TYR A 107 -3.06 2.71 -6.17
CA TYR A 107 -1.74 3.31 -6.02
C TYR A 107 -1.12 3.10 -4.62
N ILE A 108 -1.89 2.63 -3.63
CA ILE A 108 -1.36 2.12 -2.35
C ILE A 108 -1.25 0.60 -2.46
N SER A 109 -0.09 0.13 -2.92
CA SER A 109 0.18 -1.29 -3.11
C SER A 109 1.58 -1.68 -2.67
N PHE A 110 1.77 -2.98 -2.44
CA PHE A 110 3.08 -3.59 -2.22
C PHE A 110 3.39 -4.52 -3.38
N TYR A 111 4.66 -4.62 -3.74
CA TYR A 111 5.15 -5.50 -4.79
C TYR A 111 6.43 -6.17 -4.32
N ALA A 112 6.73 -7.34 -4.90
CA ALA A 112 7.68 -8.28 -4.29
C ALA A 112 9.15 -7.88 -4.41
N ASP A 113 9.55 -7.21 -5.49
CA ASP A 113 10.93 -6.79 -5.75
C ASP A 113 10.95 -5.55 -6.64
N HIS A 114 11.94 -4.68 -6.44
CA HIS A 114 12.17 -3.43 -7.19
C HIS A 114 13.20 -3.56 -8.31
N LYS A 115 13.50 -4.80 -8.71
CA LYS A 115 14.50 -5.13 -9.73
C LYS A 115 13.91 -6.12 -10.73
N GLY A 116 14.61 -6.26 -11.85
CA GLY A 116 14.25 -7.21 -12.89
C GLY A 116 13.19 -6.67 -13.84
N TRP A 117 12.92 -7.49 -14.85
CA TRP A 117 11.99 -7.17 -15.93
C TRP A 117 10.57 -6.98 -15.39
N LEU A 118 10.14 -7.83 -14.45
CA LEU A 118 8.80 -7.78 -13.89
C LEU A 118 8.50 -6.42 -13.25
N ASN A 119 9.46 -5.86 -12.50
CA ASN A 119 9.30 -4.54 -11.90
C ASN A 119 9.19 -3.44 -12.97
N GLU A 120 10.08 -3.45 -13.96
CA GLU A 120 10.07 -2.46 -15.06
C GLU A 120 8.75 -2.50 -15.83
N SER A 121 8.29 -3.68 -16.23
CA SER A 121 7.03 -3.87 -16.94
C SER A 121 5.82 -3.50 -16.08
N LEU A 122 5.84 -3.77 -14.78
CA LEU A 122 4.78 -3.37 -13.85
C LEU A 122 4.67 -1.85 -13.72
N ILE A 123 5.79 -1.17 -13.48
CA ILE A 123 5.81 0.28 -13.36
C ILE A 123 5.38 0.95 -14.66
N GLU A 124 5.82 0.45 -15.82
CA GLU A 124 5.41 0.98 -17.12
C GLU A 124 3.90 0.80 -17.35
N SER A 125 3.37 -0.40 -17.09
CA SER A 125 1.94 -0.72 -17.28
C SER A 125 1.06 0.15 -16.38
N VAL A 126 1.41 0.24 -15.10
CA VAL A 126 0.66 1.03 -14.11
C VAL A 126 0.70 2.52 -14.47
N ASN A 127 1.87 3.05 -14.83
CA ASN A 127 1.97 4.47 -15.23
C ASN A 127 1.16 4.77 -16.49
N THR A 128 1.19 3.87 -17.48
CA THR A 128 0.42 4.03 -18.72
C THR A 128 -1.08 4.02 -18.42
N GLU A 129 -1.55 3.09 -17.58
CA GLU A 129 -2.95 3.03 -17.17
C GLU A 129 -3.35 4.29 -16.38
N ILE A 130 -2.56 4.70 -15.38
CA ILE A 130 -2.85 5.86 -14.52
C ILE A 130 -2.92 7.17 -15.32
N GLN A 131 -2.12 7.31 -16.38
CA GLN A 131 -2.13 8.51 -17.23
C GLN A 131 -3.45 8.75 -17.97
N GLU A 132 -4.27 7.72 -18.14
CA GLU A 132 -5.56 7.83 -18.83
C GLU A 132 -6.67 8.41 -17.93
N TYR A 133 -6.42 8.54 -16.62
CA TYR A 133 -7.41 9.05 -15.68
C TYR A 133 -7.17 10.54 -15.35
N GLY A 134 -8.26 11.30 -15.25
CA GLY A 134 -8.21 12.73 -14.92
C GLY A 134 -8.28 13.04 -13.43
N GLN A 135 -8.66 12.07 -12.59
CA GLN A 135 -8.89 12.24 -11.16
C GLN A 135 -8.41 11.01 -10.38
N MET A 136 -8.03 11.25 -9.12
CA MET A 136 -7.72 10.20 -8.15
C MET A 136 -8.33 10.52 -6.80
N GLU A 137 -8.58 9.47 -6.02
CA GLU A 137 -9.00 9.60 -4.65
C GLU A 137 -7.85 10.03 -3.75
N GLU A 138 -8.13 10.89 -2.78
CA GLU A 138 -7.20 11.30 -1.73
C GLU A 138 -7.98 11.41 -0.40
N PRO A 139 -7.29 11.42 0.77
CA PRO A 139 -7.93 11.72 2.04
C PRO A 139 -8.47 13.15 2.10
N ILE A 140 -9.80 13.33 1.99
CA ILE A 140 -10.43 14.65 1.92
C ILE A 140 -11.55 14.78 2.96
N ILE A 141 -11.59 15.96 3.60
CA ILE A 141 -12.68 16.36 4.49
C ILE A 141 -13.42 17.54 3.88
N GLU A 142 -14.73 17.37 3.71
CA GLU A 142 -15.62 18.42 3.27
C GLU A 142 -16.37 18.98 4.46
N LYS A 143 -16.39 20.31 4.57
CA LYS A 143 -17.12 21.02 5.63
C LYS A 143 -18.13 21.95 4.98
N MET A 144 -19.41 21.69 5.23
CA MET A 144 -20.48 22.58 4.80
C MET A 144 -20.71 23.64 5.87
N PHE A 145 -20.77 24.91 5.45
CA PHE A 145 -21.09 26.04 6.31
C PHE A 145 -22.58 26.40 6.15
N ASP A 146 -23.46 25.53 6.62
CA ASP A 146 -24.92 25.67 6.51
C ASP A 146 -25.60 26.06 7.84
N GLY A 147 -24.81 26.41 8.85
CA GLY A 147 -25.27 26.78 10.19
C GLY A 147 -25.51 25.60 11.14
N ARG A 148 -25.29 24.35 10.70
CA ARG A 148 -25.25 23.18 11.58
C ARG A 148 -23.89 23.06 12.26
N ASP A 149 -23.84 22.28 13.34
CA ASP A 149 -22.58 21.96 14.02
C ASP A 149 -21.64 21.21 13.08
N ILE A 150 -20.42 21.73 12.92
CA ILE A 150 -19.37 21.08 12.15
C ILE A 150 -18.94 19.82 12.92
N THR A 151 -19.18 18.64 12.34
CA THR A 151 -18.72 17.39 12.93
C THR A 151 -17.20 17.39 13.06
N ALA A 152 -16.69 16.76 14.12
CA ALA A 152 -15.26 16.71 14.44
C ALA A 152 -14.48 15.72 13.54
N ASN A 153 -14.76 15.70 12.23
CA ASN A 153 -13.95 14.92 11.30
C ASN A 153 -12.60 15.61 11.07
N ASN A 154 -11.51 14.85 11.16
CA ASN A 154 -10.14 15.30 10.98
C ASN A 154 -9.30 14.23 10.28
N LEU A 155 -8.15 14.63 9.72
CA LEU A 155 -7.21 13.74 9.03
C LEU A 155 -6.07 13.26 9.94
N CYS A 156 -6.26 13.23 11.27
CA CYS A 156 -5.19 12.88 12.20
C CYS A 156 -4.71 11.43 12.03
N PHE A 157 -5.62 10.50 11.71
CA PHE A 157 -5.26 9.10 11.44
C PHE A 157 -4.43 9.01 10.15
N GLU A 158 -4.90 9.60 9.05
CA GLU A 158 -4.23 9.54 7.76
C GLU A 158 -2.85 10.19 7.81
N ASN A 159 -2.74 11.38 8.42
CA ASN A 159 -1.45 12.04 8.57
C ASN A 159 -0.43 11.15 9.32
N ARG A 160 -0.86 10.47 10.38
CA ARG A 160 0.01 9.54 11.12
C ARG A 160 0.31 8.29 10.32
N LEU A 161 -0.68 7.72 9.65
CA LEU A 161 -0.53 6.52 8.83
C LEU A 161 0.42 6.76 7.66
N PHE A 162 0.26 7.84 6.89
CA PHE A 162 1.14 8.17 5.77
C PHE A 162 2.56 8.48 6.23
N THR A 163 2.72 9.16 7.37
CA THR A 163 4.04 9.35 7.97
C THR A 163 4.70 8.00 8.31
N LEU A 164 3.95 7.08 8.91
CA LEU A 164 4.41 5.73 9.21
C LEU A 164 4.78 4.95 7.94
N LEU A 165 3.95 5.03 6.89
CA LEU A 165 4.20 4.35 5.61
C LEU A 165 5.47 4.88 4.94
N HIS A 166 5.72 6.19 4.99
CA HIS A 166 6.98 6.76 4.53
C HIS A 166 8.17 6.22 5.31
N SER A 167 8.11 6.20 6.65
CA SER A 167 9.18 5.61 7.46
C SER A 167 9.41 4.13 7.18
N LEU A 168 8.35 3.36 6.95
CA LEU A 168 8.49 1.95 6.55
C LEU A 168 9.13 1.81 5.17
N SER A 169 8.74 2.64 4.20
CA SER A 169 9.33 2.66 2.86
C SER A 169 10.83 3.00 2.91
N ASP A 170 11.22 3.99 3.72
CA ASP A 170 12.62 4.38 3.89
C ASP A 170 13.46 3.21 4.44
N ILE A 171 12.94 2.45 5.41
CA ILE A 171 13.60 1.25 5.94
C ILE A 171 13.76 0.19 4.85
N LEU A 172 12.71 -0.08 4.07
CA LEU A 172 12.73 -1.09 3.00
C LEU A 172 13.63 -0.71 1.82
N HIS A 173 13.90 0.58 1.63
CA HIS A 173 14.79 1.06 0.58
C HIS A 173 16.25 1.14 1.01
N THR A 174 16.49 1.47 2.29
CA THR A 174 17.83 1.73 2.82
C THR A 174 18.62 0.45 3.12
N PHE A 175 17.92 -0.64 3.48
CA PHE A 175 18.52 -1.90 3.92
C PHE A 175 18.16 -3.06 2.98
#